data_AF-A0A0R0LTN4-F1
#
_entry.id   AF-A0A0R0LTN4-F1
#
_cell.length_a   1.000
_cell.length_b   1.000
_cell.length_c   1.000
_cell.angle_alpha   90.00
_cell.angle_beta   90.00
_cell.angle_gamma   90.00
#
_symmetry.space_group_name_H-M   'P 1'
#
loop_
_entity.id
_entity.type
_entity.pdbx_description
1 polymer ?
#
loop_
_entity_poly.entity_id
_entity_poly.type
_entity_poly.pdbx_seq_one_letter_code
_entity_poly.pdbx_strand_id
1 'polypeptide(L)'
;MRILITSDNHLGYKETDPLLSLDSFRAFEEILQNSNDCDFMINAGDLFHSNKPSRFTMYKTIRLLRENIISNEKNSRCMIDGIPLDKYDFEDCRYNKSQAVDKNSQTDDKNPKTGDKNSKTGDKNSETGDKNSETGDKNSKTGGKNPKTGDKNPQVNMKKSTGQNQLKNLKLPILVINGNHDDPCGFGSLSALDVLHETRLVNYVGRNENIDNIVIKPIIITEECGNNRLNVAIYFLSHVRDTRLFRLFAQNRVYFEESDCDISILVVHQNRIERTGNDNLSMDLIPEFFNLIIFGHEHDPLIMERRYQTILQCGSTVRTSCCDGEVGNKYYYKLDITLKDDLRKSKFSGNFNEKLRKGQN
;
A
#
# COMPACT_ATOMS: atom_id res chain seq x y z
N MET A 1 -14.77 17.78 -7.86
CA MET A 1 -13.63 16.85 -7.85
C MET A 1 -14.01 15.58 -8.58
N ARG A 2 -13.24 15.17 -9.58
CA ARG A 2 -13.45 13.93 -10.33
C ARG A 2 -12.29 12.97 -10.09
N ILE A 3 -12.60 11.78 -9.58
CA ILE A 3 -11.62 10.75 -9.22
C ILE A 3 -11.82 9.54 -10.14
N LEU A 4 -10.77 9.10 -10.82
CA LEU A 4 -10.75 7.81 -11.50
C LEU A 4 -10.37 6.71 -10.51
N ILE A 5 -11.13 5.61 -10.46
CA ILE A 5 -10.92 4.52 -9.50
C ILE A 5 -10.80 3.20 -10.27
N THR A 6 -9.75 2.44 -9.97
CA THR A 6 -9.53 1.07 -10.47
C THR A 6 -8.85 0.23 -9.38
N SER A 7 -8.74 -1.07 -9.59
CA SER A 7 -7.99 -2.00 -8.75
C SER A 7 -7.61 -3.23 -9.59
N ASP A 8 -6.69 -4.04 -9.08
CA ASP A 8 -6.45 -5.41 -9.57
C ASP A 8 -6.21 -5.42 -11.09
N ASN A 9 -5.29 -4.56 -11.52
CA ASN A 9 -4.93 -4.44 -12.93
C ASN A 9 -4.05 -5.59 -13.41
N HIS A 10 -3.31 -6.21 -12.48
CA HIS A 10 -2.51 -7.41 -12.72
C HIS A 10 -1.61 -7.27 -13.95
N LEU A 11 -0.91 -6.14 -14.08
CA LEU A 11 0.03 -5.90 -15.18
C LEU A 11 1.09 -7.01 -15.23
N GLY A 12 1.25 -7.61 -16.41
CA GLY A 12 2.13 -8.76 -16.62
C GLY A 12 1.46 -10.13 -16.40
N TYR A 13 0.15 -10.17 -16.09
CA TYR A 13 -0.57 -11.44 -16.08
C TYR A 13 -0.52 -12.11 -17.46
N LYS A 14 -0.17 -13.40 -17.48
CA LYS A 14 0.04 -14.20 -18.69
C LYS A 14 0.99 -13.58 -19.72
N GLU A 15 2.02 -12.85 -19.28
CA GLU A 15 3.01 -12.20 -20.17
C GLU A 15 3.67 -13.15 -21.20
N THR A 16 3.78 -14.45 -20.91
CA THR A 16 4.35 -15.46 -21.83
C THR A 16 3.34 -16.12 -22.77
N ASP A 17 2.05 -15.81 -22.62
CA ASP A 17 0.98 -16.38 -23.46
C ASP A 17 0.95 -15.66 -24.83
N PRO A 18 0.96 -16.40 -25.96
CA PRO A 18 1.02 -15.80 -27.30
C PRO A 18 -0.23 -14.99 -27.67
N LEU A 19 -1.37 -15.21 -27.01
CA LEU A 19 -2.62 -14.53 -27.28
C LEU A 19 -2.93 -13.47 -26.22
N LEU A 20 -2.70 -13.79 -24.94
CA LEU A 20 -3.19 -13.01 -23.79
C LEU A 20 -2.14 -12.06 -23.19
N SER A 21 -0.87 -12.15 -23.61
CA SER A 21 0.26 -11.42 -23.01
C SER A 21 0.11 -9.90 -22.92
N LEU A 22 -0.71 -9.29 -23.77
CA LEU A 22 -0.90 -7.85 -23.82
C LEU A 22 -2.22 -7.37 -23.19
N ASP A 23 -3.08 -8.27 -22.73
CA ASP A 23 -4.44 -7.90 -22.31
C ASP A 23 -4.44 -7.00 -21.07
N SER A 24 -3.62 -7.32 -20.07
CA SER A 24 -3.48 -6.48 -18.86
C SER A 24 -3.00 -5.06 -19.20
N PHE A 25 -2.04 -4.94 -20.12
CA PHE A 25 -1.54 -3.64 -20.56
C PHE A 25 -2.56 -2.84 -21.37
N ARG A 26 -3.31 -3.49 -22.27
CA ARG A 26 -4.35 -2.86 -23.09
C ARG A 26 -5.51 -2.36 -22.23
N ALA A 27 -5.98 -3.20 -21.30
CA ALA A 27 -7.04 -2.81 -20.36
C ALA A 27 -6.61 -1.62 -19.50
N PHE A 28 -5.37 -1.62 -19.02
CA PHE A 28 -4.85 -0.48 -18.25
C PHE A 28 -4.66 0.79 -19.11
N GLU A 29 -4.21 0.64 -20.35
CA GLU A 29 -4.09 1.75 -21.30
C GLU A 29 -5.46 2.40 -21.58
N GLU A 30 -6.51 1.61 -21.78
CA GLU A 30 -7.87 2.11 -21.96
C GLU A 30 -8.35 2.96 -20.77
N ILE A 31 -8.08 2.49 -19.54
CA ILE A 31 -8.41 3.23 -18.32
C ILE A 31 -7.70 4.59 -18.30
N LEU A 32 -6.41 4.62 -18.63
CA LEU A 32 -5.61 5.84 -18.68
C LEU A 32 -6.09 6.80 -19.79
N GLN A 33 -6.45 6.28 -20.96
CA GLN A 33 -6.97 7.12 -22.06
C GLN A 33 -8.31 7.78 -21.68
N ASN A 34 -9.11 7.09 -20.87
CA ASN A 34 -10.37 7.60 -20.35
C ASN A 34 -10.22 8.51 -19.12
N SER A 35 -9.00 8.84 -18.66
CA SER A 35 -8.78 9.63 -17.44
C SER A 35 -8.69 11.15 -17.65
N ASN A 36 -8.77 11.63 -18.91
CA ASN A 36 -8.40 13.01 -19.26
C ASN A 36 -9.20 14.09 -18.49
N ASP A 37 -10.44 13.78 -18.14
CA ASP A 37 -11.38 14.66 -17.48
C ASP A 37 -11.37 14.53 -15.94
N CYS A 38 -10.51 13.64 -15.40
CA CYS A 38 -10.33 13.39 -13.98
C CYS A 38 -9.22 14.28 -13.40
N ASP A 39 -9.35 14.61 -12.12
CA ASP A 39 -8.35 15.39 -11.38
C ASP A 39 -7.17 14.51 -10.96
N PHE A 40 -7.47 13.29 -10.51
CA PHE A 40 -6.49 12.27 -10.15
C PHE A 40 -7.10 10.87 -10.23
N MET A 41 -6.25 9.87 -10.02
CA MET A 41 -6.60 8.46 -10.05
C MET A 41 -6.24 7.78 -8.73
N ILE A 42 -7.08 6.85 -8.28
CA ILE A 42 -6.83 5.92 -7.17
C ILE A 42 -6.77 4.51 -7.75
N ASN A 43 -5.71 3.78 -7.41
CA ASN A 43 -5.61 2.34 -7.60
C ASN A 43 -5.66 1.66 -6.22
N ALA A 44 -6.64 0.78 -6.01
CA ALA A 44 -6.85 0.08 -4.75
C ALA A 44 -6.01 -1.21 -4.59
N GLY A 45 -4.91 -1.36 -5.34
CA GLY A 45 -3.90 -2.41 -5.15
C GLY A 45 -3.80 -3.40 -6.32
N ASP A 46 -2.79 -4.26 -6.27
CA ASP A 46 -2.45 -5.22 -7.32
C ASP A 46 -2.34 -4.58 -8.70
N LEU A 47 -1.54 -3.50 -8.78
CA LEU A 47 -1.15 -2.92 -10.07
C LEU A 47 -0.35 -3.95 -10.88
N PHE A 48 0.52 -4.72 -10.23
CA PHE A 48 1.30 -5.78 -10.85
C PHE A 48 0.80 -7.17 -10.43
N HIS A 49 0.82 -8.12 -11.38
CA HIS A 49 0.45 -9.51 -11.09
C HIS A 49 1.53 -10.28 -10.30
N SER A 50 2.77 -9.83 -10.37
CA SER A 50 3.91 -10.48 -9.71
C SER A 50 4.63 -9.47 -8.85
N ASN A 51 5.04 -9.89 -7.66
CA ASN A 51 5.83 -9.11 -6.72
C ASN A 51 7.13 -8.59 -7.36
N LYS A 52 7.70 -9.41 -8.24
CA LYS A 52 8.87 -9.08 -9.07
C LYS A 52 8.43 -9.08 -10.52
N PRO A 53 7.84 -7.98 -11.03
CA PRO A 53 7.43 -7.91 -12.42
C PRO A 53 8.65 -8.07 -13.34
N SER A 54 8.43 -8.62 -14.53
CA SER A 54 9.49 -8.76 -15.51
C SER A 54 10.03 -7.38 -15.94
N ARG A 55 11.22 -7.34 -16.52
CA ARG A 55 11.77 -6.12 -17.14
C ARG A 55 10.84 -5.56 -18.22
N PHE A 56 10.19 -6.45 -18.99
CA PHE A 56 9.25 -6.05 -20.02
C PHE A 56 7.99 -5.44 -19.41
N THR A 57 7.42 -6.08 -18.37
CA THR A 57 6.26 -5.56 -17.63
C THR A 57 6.56 -4.18 -17.05
N MET A 58 7.68 -4.02 -16.32
CA MET A 58 8.06 -2.72 -15.75
C MET A 58 8.28 -1.65 -16.82
N TYR A 59 8.98 -2.00 -17.92
CA TYR A 59 9.18 -1.08 -19.05
C TYR A 59 7.86 -0.65 -19.69
N LYS A 60 6.95 -1.60 -19.95
CA LYS A 60 5.63 -1.33 -20.54
C LYS A 60 4.79 -0.44 -19.62
N THR A 61 4.76 -0.72 -18.31
CA THR A 61 4.05 0.12 -17.33
C THR A 61 4.57 1.54 -17.33
N ILE A 62 5.89 1.73 -17.20
CA ILE A 62 6.51 3.07 -17.23
C ILE A 62 6.19 3.80 -18.54
N ARG A 63 6.24 3.09 -19.67
CA ARG A 63 5.91 3.65 -20.97
C ARG A 63 4.46 4.11 -21.06
N LEU A 64 3.50 3.26 -20.69
CA LEU A 64 2.07 3.58 -20.70
C LEU A 64 1.77 4.79 -19.82
N LEU A 65 2.34 4.82 -18.61
CA LEU A 65 2.21 5.96 -17.71
C LEU A 65 2.76 7.23 -18.35
N ARG A 66 3.99 7.21 -18.87
CA ARG A 66 4.61 8.40 -19.50
C ARG A 66 3.82 8.93 -20.69
N GLU A 67 3.30 8.05 -21.54
CA GLU A 67 2.52 8.41 -22.73
C GLU A 67 1.16 8.99 -22.34
N ASN A 68 0.57 8.53 -21.24
CA ASN A 68 -0.79 8.89 -20.88
C ASN A 68 -0.92 9.89 -19.72
N ILE A 69 0.09 10.17 -18.89
CA ILE A 69 -0.09 11.01 -17.69
C ILE A 69 0.78 12.26 -17.62
N ILE A 70 1.71 12.46 -18.55
CA ILE A 70 2.56 13.67 -18.60
C ILE A 70 1.93 14.68 -19.57
N SER A 71 1.85 15.95 -19.18
CA SER A 71 1.38 17.05 -20.04
C SER A 71 2.02 18.37 -19.63
N ASN A 72 2.27 19.29 -20.57
CA ASN A 72 2.87 20.58 -20.26
C ASN A 72 1.88 21.62 -19.71
N GLU A 73 0.57 21.36 -19.75
CA GLU A 73 -0.44 22.44 -19.68
C GLU A 73 -1.41 22.36 -18.48
N LYS A 74 -1.34 21.33 -17.64
CA LYS A 74 -2.30 21.17 -16.54
C LYS A 74 -1.72 21.65 -15.22
N ASN A 75 -2.42 22.57 -14.55
CA ASN A 75 -2.30 22.78 -13.11
C ASN A 75 -3.48 22.07 -12.45
N SER A 76 -3.24 21.27 -11.41
CA SER A 76 -4.32 20.62 -10.67
C SER A 76 -5.24 21.65 -10.02
N ARG A 77 -6.54 21.39 -10.09
CA ARG A 77 -7.60 22.15 -9.38
C ARG A 77 -7.70 21.73 -7.92
N CYS A 78 -7.21 20.52 -7.64
CA CYS A 78 -7.15 19.92 -6.31
C CYS A 78 -5.82 20.24 -5.65
N MET A 79 -5.85 20.51 -4.35
CA MET A 79 -4.72 20.95 -3.54
C MET A 79 -4.57 20.04 -2.30
N ILE A 80 -3.33 19.88 -1.83
CA ILE A 80 -3.01 19.36 -0.49
C ILE A 80 -2.15 20.42 0.19
N ASP A 81 -2.55 20.90 1.37
CA ASP A 81 -1.84 21.95 2.11
C ASP A 81 -1.53 23.21 1.26
N GLY A 82 -2.44 23.57 0.35
CA GLY A 82 -2.28 24.71 -0.56
C GLY A 82 -1.33 24.47 -1.75
N ILE A 83 -0.79 23.26 -1.89
CA ILE A 83 0.07 22.86 -3.02
C ILE A 83 -0.78 22.08 -4.04
N PRO A 84 -0.70 22.40 -5.35
CA PRO A 84 -1.38 21.64 -6.39
C PRO A 84 -0.99 20.16 -6.37
N LEU A 85 -1.99 19.28 -6.50
CA LEU A 85 -1.82 17.84 -6.41
C LEU A 85 -0.79 17.27 -7.41
N ASP A 86 -0.66 17.87 -8.60
CA ASP A 86 0.32 17.53 -9.63
C ASP A 86 1.77 17.90 -9.27
N LYS A 87 1.95 18.72 -8.23
CA LYS A 87 3.24 19.21 -7.73
C LYS A 87 3.53 18.76 -6.30
N TYR A 88 2.56 18.12 -5.64
CA TYR A 88 2.70 17.67 -4.27
C TYR A 88 3.72 16.53 -4.16
N ASP A 89 4.58 16.59 -3.15
CA ASP A 89 5.50 15.49 -2.84
C ASP A 89 4.86 14.56 -1.81
N PHE A 90 4.54 13.34 -2.24
CA PHE A 90 3.84 12.37 -1.42
C PHE A 90 4.74 11.59 -0.46
N GLU A 91 6.03 11.93 -0.35
CA GLU A 91 6.98 11.20 0.52
C GLU A 91 6.47 11.11 1.98
N ASP A 92 5.89 12.20 2.51
CA ASP A 92 5.34 12.23 3.87
C ASP A 92 4.03 11.44 4.04
N CYS A 93 3.33 11.16 2.93
CA CYS A 93 2.08 10.40 2.87
C CYS A 93 2.29 8.91 2.57
N ARG A 94 3.55 8.47 2.37
CA ARG A 94 3.85 7.08 2.03
C ARG A 94 3.46 6.12 3.15
N TYR A 95 3.61 6.53 4.40
CA TYR A 95 3.56 5.62 5.55
C TYR A 95 2.41 5.92 6.52
N ASN A 96 1.68 4.87 6.87
CA ASN A 96 0.89 4.80 8.09
C ASN A 96 1.87 4.65 9.27
N LYS A 97 2.10 5.75 9.98
CA LYS A 97 3.07 5.86 11.09
C LYS A 97 2.57 5.11 12.32
N SER A 98 3.45 4.91 13.31
CA SER A 98 3.04 4.49 14.66
C SER A 98 3.03 5.69 15.62
N GLN A 99 2.11 5.70 16.60
CA GLN A 99 2.30 6.57 17.76
C GLN A 99 3.49 6.03 18.58
N ALA A 100 4.48 6.88 18.86
CA ALA A 100 5.32 6.65 20.02
C ALA A 100 4.40 6.76 21.24
N VAL A 101 4.14 5.64 21.91
CA VAL A 101 3.59 5.71 23.26
C VAL A 101 4.73 6.19 24.14
N ASP A 102 4.84 7.49 24.35
CA ASP A 102 5.67 8.07 25.39
C ASP A 102 5.09 7.64 26.75
N LYS A 103 5.49 6.45 27.20
CA LYS A 103 5.49 6.16 28.63
C LYS A 103 6.70 6.87 29.23
N ASN A 104 6.53 8.16 29.51
CA ASN A 104 7.27 8.80 30.59
C ASN A 104 6.88 8.08 31.89
N SER A 105 7.62 7.03 32.23
CA SER A 105 7.89 6.68 33.62
C SER A 105 9.36 6.90 33.84
N GLN A 106 9.69 8.01 34.50
CA GLN A 106 10.90 8.13 35.29
C GLN A 106 11.02 6.85 36.13
N THR A 107 12.06 6.07 35.89
CA THR A 107 12.62 5.23 36.93
C THR A 107 14.06 5.67 37.08
N ASP A 108 14.26 6.42 38.16
CA ASP A 108 15.52 6.92 38.64
C ASP A 108 16.59 5.83 38.68
N ASP A 109 17.79 6.24 38.28
CA ASP A 109 19.05 5.58 38.54
C ASP A 109 19.18 5.15 40.00
N LYS A 110 19.27 3.85 40.27
CA LYS A 110 20.11 3.31 41.35
C LYS A 110 20.77 2.00 40.96
N ASN A 111 22.02 2.13 40.54
CA ASN A 111 23.04 1.08 40.59
C ASN A 111 23.18 0.56 42.03
N PRO A 112 23.55 -0.72 42.23
CA PRO A 112 24.88 -0.93 42.78
C PRO A 112 25.67 -2.07 42.13
N LYS A 113 26.95 -1.80 41.92
CA LYS A 113 28.02 -2.78 41.72
C LYS A 113 28.55 -3.28 43.07
N THR A 114 29.33 -4.37 43.00
CA THR A 114 30.25 -5.01 43.99
C THR A 114 29.64 -6.16 44.80
N GLY A 115 30.27 -7.32 45.03
CA GLY A 115 31.57 -7.87 44.63
C GLY A 115 31.74 -9.31 45.18
N ASP A 116 32.52 -10.13 44.45
CA ASP A 116 33.37 -11.28 44.83
C ASP A 116 33.25 -11.99 46.21
N LYS A 117 32.97 -13.33 46.22
CA LYS A 117 33.92 -14.45 46.55
C LYS A 117 33.26 -15.77 47.00
N ASN A 118 33.64 -16.85 46.29
CA ASN A 118 34.03 -18.22 46.67
C ASN A 118 33.34 -19.01 47.82
N SER A 119 32.99 -20.28 47.53
CA SER A 119 33.68 -21.45 48.13
C SER A 119 33.46 -22.76 47.33
N LYS A 120 34.47 -23.65 47.40
CA LYS A 120 34.68 -24.91 46.67
C LYS A 120 34.06 -26.12 47.39
N THR A 121 33.89 -27.23 46.64
CA THR A 121 34.24 -28.67 46.93
C THR A 121 33.19 -29.59 46.28
N GLY A 122 33.47 -30.74 45.65
CA GLY A 122 34.69 -31.53 45.47
C GLY A 122 34.43 -32.70 44.49
N ASP A 123 35.51 -33.37 44.10
CA ASP A 123 35.62 -34.39 43.05
C ASP A 123 34.85 -35.71 43.33
N LYS A 124 34.52 -36.44 42.24
CA LYS A 124 34.82 -37.89 42.10
C LYS A 124 34.59 -38.38 40.66
N ASN A 125 35.68 -38.89 40.08
CA ASN A 125 35.72 -39.68 38.85
C ASN A 125 35.16 -41.11 39.05
N SER A 126 34.65 -41.69 37.96
CA SER A 126 34.83 -43.12 37.66
C SER A 126 34.82 -43.34 36.14
N GLU A 127 35.98 -43.67 35.58
CA GLU A 127 36.21 -44.23 34.25
C GLU A 127 35.98 -45.74 34.22
N THR A 128 35.59 -46.27 33.06
CA THR A 128 36.05 -47.53 32.39
C THR A 128 35.21 -47.67 31.11
N GLY A 129 35.75 -47.53 29.89
CA GLY A 129 36.46 -48.54 29.06
C GLY A 129 35.42 -49.39 28.27
N ASP A 130 35.42 -49.59 26.96
CA ASP A 130 36.52 -49.83 26.02
C ASP A 130 36.05 -49.80 24.52
N LYS A 131 36.95 -49.29 23.65
CA LYS A 131 37.39 -49.81 22.32
C LYS A 131 36.57 -49.69 21.00
N ASN A 132 37.10 -48.79 20.15
CA ASN A 132 37.65 -48.95 18.78
C ASN A 132 36.81 -49.49 17.60
N SER A 133 36.76 -48.67 16.53
CA SER A 133 37.33 -49.03 15.22
C SER A 133 37.65 -47.78 14.37
N GLU A 134 38.93 -47.64 14.02
CA GLU A 134 39.48 -46.68 13.05
C GLU A 134 39.27 -47.16 11.61
N THR A 135 39.03 -46.23 10.68
CA THR A 135 39.63 -46.24 9.34
C THR A 135 39.76 -44.79 8.88
N GLY A 136 40.99 -44.34 8.66
CA GLY A 136 41.31 -42.96 8.29
C GLY A 136 41.36 -42.73 6.78
N ASP A 137 41.53 -41.45 6.40
CA ASP A 137 42.45 -41.08 5.32
C ASP A 137 42.90 -39.60 5.41
N LYS A 138 44.22 -39.47 5.58
CA LYS A 138 45.19 -38.50 5.05
C LYS A 138 44.83 -37.00 4.96
N ASN A 139 45.43 -36.25 5.87
CA ASN A 139 45.71 -34.80 5.80
C ASN A 139 46.64 -34.43 4.62
N SER A 140 46.28 -33.35 3.91
CA SER A 140 47.25 -32.43 3.29
C SER A 140 47.19 -31.09 4.02
N LYS A 141 48.32 -30.68 4.59
CA LYS A 141 48.52 -29.36 5.21
C LYS A 141 49.04 -28.40 4.15
N THR A 142 48.32 -27.31 3.88
CA THR A 142 48.89 -26.09 3.32
C THR A 142 48.38 -24.90 4.11
N GLY A 143 49.30 -24.22 4.79
CA GLY A 143 49.03 -23.03 5.57
C GLY A 143 48.74 -21.83 4.67
N GLY A 144 47.65 -21.12 4.98
CA GLY A 144 47.33 -19.81 4.45
C GLY A 144 46.86 -18.92 5.61
N LYS A 145 47.58 -17.84 5.86
CA LYS A 145 47.32 -16.86 6.92
C LYS A 145 45.98 -16.16 6.67
N ASN A 146 45.07 -16.16 7.65
CA ASN A 146 43.89 -15.29 7.65
C ASN A 146 44.29 -13.83 7.87
N PRO A 147 43.96 -12.88 6.96
CA PRO A 147 43.88 -11.48 7.32
C PRO A 147 42.53 -11.22 8.01
N LYS A 148 42.57 -10.66 9.22
CA LYS A 148 41.42 -10.04 9.86
C LYS A 148 41.04 -8.79 9.06
N THR A 149 39.99 -8.86 8.24
CA THR A 149 39.33 -7.67 7.69
C THR A 149 38.08 -7.41 8.51
N GLY A 150 38.09 -6.29 9.25
CA GLY A 150 36.97 -5.86 10.07
C GLY A 150 35.75 -5.52 9.20
N ASP A 151 34.60 -6.04 9.61
CA ASP A 151 33.30 -5.68 9.06
C ASP A 151 33.00 -4.21 9.34
N LYS A 152 33.37 -3.34 8.40
CA LYS A 152 32.80 -1.99 8.31
C LYS A 152 31.54 -2.09 7.49
N ASN A 153 30.38 -2.15 8.17
CA ASN A 153 29.08 -1.89 7.57
C ASN A 153 29.12 -0.53 6.83
N PRO A 154 28.91 -0.47 5.51
CA PRO A 154 28.66 0.81 4.86
C PRO A 154 27.22 1.22 5.19
N GLN A 155 27.07 2.17 6.12
CA GLN A 155 25.84 2.96 6.20
C GLN A 155 25.73 3.76 4.90
N VAL A 156 24.89 3.28 3.98
CA VAL A 156 24.49 4.04 2.80
C VAL A 156 23.55 5.14 3.28
N ASN A 157 24.12 6.26 3.68
CA ASN A 157 23.40 7.50 3.84
C ASN A 157 22.93 7.94 2.45
N MET A 158 21.69 7.64 2.09
CA MET A 158 21.04 8.27 0.95
C MET A 158 20.91 9.76 1.27
N LYS A 159 21.84 10.56 0.76
CA LYS A 159 21.70 12.02 0.73
C LYS A 159 20.39 12.32 0.02
N LYS A 160 19.45 12.98 0.71
CA LYS A 160 18.32 13.65 0.07
C LYS A 160 18.90 14.56 -1.01
N SER A 161 18.68 14.23 -2.28
CA SER A 161 19.06 15.12 -3.36
C SER A 161 18.14 16.34 -3.28
N THR A 162 18.66 17.44 -2.76
CA THR A 162 18.09 18.79 -2.94
C THR A 162 18.33 19.29 -4.36
N GLY A 163 18.21 18.40 -5.35
CA GLY A 163 18.15 18.76 -6.74
C GLY A 163 16.74 19.19 -7.05
N GLN A 164 16.56 20.46 -7.42
CA GLN A 164 15.39 20.91 -8.17
C GLN A 164 15.36 20.16 -9.51
N ASN A 165 15.03 18.87 -9.50
CA ASN A 165 14.51 18.20 -10.68
C ASN A 165 13.22 18.94 -11.00
N GLN A 166 13.16 19.61 -12.16
CA GLN A 166 11.91 20.17 -12.66
C GLN A 166 10.84 19.09 -12.54
N LEU A 167 9.89 19.28 -11.61
CA LEU A 167 8.74 18.41 -11.46
C LEU A 167 8.10 18.31 -12.84
N LYS A 168 8.06 17.10 -13.40
CA LYS A 168 7.36 16.88 -14.66
C LYS A 168 5.90 17.27 -14.39
N ASN A 169 5.35 18.13 -15.23
CA ASN A 169 3.94 18.48 -15.14
C ASN A 169 3.10 17.21 -15.38
N LEU A 170 2.47 16.70 -14.32
CA LEU A 170 1.61 15.52 -14.37
C LEU A 170 0.18 15.96 -14.68
N LYS A 171 -0.38 15.42 -15.75
CA LYS A 171 -1.79 15.63 -16.12
C LYS A 171 -2.74 14.81 -15.23
N LEU A 172 -2.25 13.74 -14.63
CA LEU A 172 -3.02 12.83 -13.79
C LEU A 172 -2.12 12.26 -12.68
N PRO A 173 -2.17 12.84 -11.46
CA PRO A 173 -1.59 12.20 -10.29
C PRO A 173 -2.27 10.84 -10.04
N ILE A 174 -1.50 9.79 -9.78
CA ILE A 174 -2.02 8.45 -9.47
C ILE A 174 -1.60 8.10 -8.04
N LEU A 175 -2.58 7.84 -7.17
CA LEU A 175 -2.39 7.34 -5.80
C LEU A 175 -2.63 5.84 -5.80
N VAL A 176 -1.69 5.06 -5.27
CA VAL A 176 -1.74 3.59 -5.30
C VAL A 176 -1.39 3.04 -3.93
N ILE A 177 -2.17 2.08 -3.45
CA ILE A 177 -1.77 1.20 -2.33
C ILE A 177 -1.22 -0.11 -2.88
N ASN A 178 -0.44 -0.85 -2.10
CA ASN A 178 -0.06 -2.20 -2.51
C ASN A 178 -1.20 -3.19 -2.18
N GLY A 179 -1.35 -4.18 -3.05
CA GLY A 179 -2.14 -5.37 -2.80
C GLY A 179 -1.29 -6.53 -2.30
N ASN A 180 -1.80 -7.75 -2.46
CA ASN A 180 -1.12 -8.98 -2.03
C ASN A 180 -0.14 -9.53 -3.08
N HIS A 181 -0.20 -9.09 -4.34
CA HIS A 181 0.73 -9.48 -5.38
C HIS A 181 1.94 -8.54 -5.48
N ASP A 182 1.78 -7.27 -5.14
CA ASP A 182 2.84 -6.25 -5.22
C ASP A 182 3.24 -5.68 -3.84
N ASP A 183 3.12 -6.53 -2.81
CA ASP A 183 3.52 -6.22 -1.44
C ASP A 183 5.05 -6.01 -1.28
N PRO A 184 5.51 -5.17 -0.33
CA PRO A 184 6.93 -5.02 -0.10
C PRO A 184 7.57 -6.32 0.42
N CYS A 185 8.60 -6.83 -0.27
CA CYS A 185 9.26 -8.07 0.11
C CYS A 185 10.80 -7.98 0.05
N GLY A 186 11.47 -9.01 0.59
CA GLY A 186 12.93 -9.15 0.50
C GLY A 186 13.71 -8.11 1.30
N PHE A 187 14.99 -7.95 0.95
CA PHE A 187 15.90 -7.03 1.64
C PHE A 187 15.47 -5.57 1.42
N GLY A 188 15.36 -4.82 2.52
CA GLY A 188 14.89 -3.42 2.49
C GLY A 188 13.38 -3.26 2.39
N SER A 189 12.61 -4.36 2.36
CA SER A 189 11.15 -4.35 2.22
C SER A 189 10.72 -3.42 1.08
N LEU A 190 11.18 -3.72 -0.14
CA LEU A 190 10.84 -2.92 -1.32
C LEU A 190 9.85 -3.70 -2.19
N SER A 191 8.99 -2.95 -2.87
CA SER A 191 7.99 -3.41 -3.82
C SER A 191 8.28 -2.85 -5.22
N ALA A 192 7.61 -3.39 -6.23
CA ALA A 192 7.60 -2.79 -7.56
C ALA A 192 7.03 -1.35 -7.56
N LEU A 193 6.13 -1.05 -6.62
CA LEU A 193 5.54 0.29 -6.47
C LEU A 193 6.55 1.31 -5.96
N ASP A 194 7.52 0.91 -5.12
CA ASP A 194 8.60 1.80 -4.70
C ASP A 194 9.43 2.26 -5.92
N VAL A 195 9.71 1.36 -6.87
CA VAL A 195 10.41 1.73 -8.11
C VAL A 195 9.60 2.76 -8.91
N LEU A 196 8.29 2.56 -9.07
CA LEU A 196 7.43 3.51 -9.77
C LEU A 196 7.33 4.85 -9.02
N HIS A 197 7.33 4.82 -7.68
CA HIS A 197 7.30 6.02 -6.86
C HIS A 197 8.52 6.92 -7.08
N GLU A 198 9.71 6.31 -7.10
CA GLU A 198 10.96 7.03 -7.38
C GLU A 198 10.98 7.66 -8.78
N THR A 199 10.21 7.13 -9.73
CA THR A 199 10.06 7.74 -11.07
C THR A 199 9.15 8.97 -11.10
N ARG A 200 8.41 9.25 -10.01
CA ARG A 200 7.36 10.28 -9.91
C ARG A 200 6.21 10.10 -10.91
N LEU A 201 5.98 8.88 -11.40
CA LEU A 201 4.83 8.55 -12.25
C LEU A 201 3.63 8.06 -11.43
N VAL A 202 3.89 7.53 -10.24
CA VAL A 202 2.90 6.97 -9.32
C VAL A 202 3.25 7.41 -7.91
N ASN A 203 2.25 7.68 -7.09
CA ASN A 203 2.40 8.02 -5.69
C ASN A 203 1.97 6.82 -4.85
N TYR A 204 2.95 6.06 -4.33
CA TYR A 204 2.70 4.92 -3.47
C TYR A 204 2.43 5.40 -2.05
N VAL A 205 1.20 5.19 -1.56
CA VAL A 205 0.69 5.71 -0.28
C VAL A 205 0.16 4.58 0.61
N GLY A 206 -0.07 4.86 1.89
CA GLY A 206 -0.74 3.93 2.81
C GLY A 206 0.07 2.69 3.22
N ARG A 207 1.39 2.72 3.05
CA ARG A 207 2.30 1.64 3.46
C ARG A 207 2.37 1.54 4.99
N ASN A 208 2.24 0.35 5.53
CA ASN A 208 2.29 0.15 6.98
C ASN A 208 3.75 0.10 7.46
N GLU A 209 4.20 1.11 8.22
CA GLU A 209 5.56 1.13 8.79
C GLU A 209 5.67 0.13 9.95
N ASN A 210 4.68 0.14 10.84
CA ASN A 210 4.57 -0.80 11.93
C ASN A 210 3.39 -1.76 11.66
N ILE A 211 3.71 -3.04 11.47
CA ILE A 211 2.71 -4.06 11.14
C ILE A 211 1.96 -4.53 12.41
N ASP A 212 2.44 -4.21 13.62
CA ASP A 212 1.80 -4.57 14.90
C ASP A 212 0.85 -3.49 15.44
N ASN A 213 0.98 -2.25 14.99
CA ASN A 213 0.10 -1.14 15.34
C ASN A 213 0.00 -0.17 14.17
N ILE A 214 -1.21 -0.03 13.61
CA ILE A 214 -1.44 0.70 12.37
C ILE A 214 -2.23 1.97 12.69
N VAL A 215 -1.62 3.14 12.48
CA VAL A 215 -2.31 4.44 12.54
C VAL A 215 -2.45 5.00 11.13
N ILE A 216 -3.69 5.17 10.70
CA ILE A 216 -4.05 5.60 9.36
C ILE A 216 -4.47 7.05 9.44
N LYS A 217 -3.66 7.93 8.83
CA LYS A 217 -3.93 9.36 8.72
C LYS A 217 -4.56 9.66 7.36
N PRO A 218 -5.53 10.59 7.28
CA PRO A 218 -6.09 10.99 6.00
C PRO A 218 -5.10 11.83 5.19
N ILE A 219 -5.13 11.65 3.88
CA ILE A 219 -4.68 12.65 2.92
C ILE A 219 -5.89 13.55 2.62
N ILE A 220 -5.80 14.82 2.99
CA ILE A 220 -6.89 15.78 2.78
C ILE A 220 -6.67 16.48 1.45
N ILE A 221 -7.57 16.24 0.50
CA ILE A 221 -7.57 16.88 -0.81
C ILE A 221 -8.69 17.92 -0.83
N THR A 222 -8.31 19.16 -1.11
CA THR A 222 -9.22 20.29 -1.17
C THR A 222 -9.43 20.74 -2.61
N GLU A 223 -10.67 21.06 -2.98
CA GLU A 223 -11.00 21.79 -4.21
C GLU A 223 -11.72 23.09 -3.87
N GLU A 224 -11.22 24.20 -4.41
CA GLU A 224 -11.84 25.52 -4.27
C GLU A 224 -12.62 25.87 -5.55
N CYS A 225 -13.89 26.26 -5.39
CA CYS A 225 -14.75 26.71 -6.47
C CYS A 225 -15.46 28.01 -6.06
N GLY A 226 -14.86 29.15 -6.41
CA GLY A 226 -15.33 30.45 -5.96
C GLY A 226 -15.21 30.58 -4.45
N ASN A 227 -16.32 30.89 -3.77
CA ASN A 227 -16.37 31.02 -2.30
C ASN A 227 -16.60 29.68 -1.58
N ASN A 228 -16.77 28.58 -2.32
CA ASN A 228 -17.02 27.27 -1.75
C ASN A 228 -15.74 26.43 -1.76
N ARG A 229 -15.54 25.68 -0.68
CA ARG A 229 -14.40 24.78 -0.50
C ARG A 229 -14.91 23.40 -0.16
N LEU A 230 -14.47 22.39 -0.92
CA LEU A 230 -14.75 20.98 -0.69
C LEU A 230 -13.50 20.32 -0.12
N ASN A 231 -13.60 19.71 1.06
CA ASN A 231 -12.53 18.94 1.69
C ASN A 231 -12.88 17.46 1.69
N VAL A 232 -12.06 16.65 1.03
CA VAL A 232 -12.20 15.20 0.97
C VAL A 232 -11.02 14.56 1.68
N ALA A 233 -11.30 13.81 2.74
CA ALA A 233 -10.29 13.02 3.45
C ALA A 233 -10.23 11.60 2.87
N ILE A 234 -9.05 11.18 2.43
CA ILE A 234 -8.84 9.84 1.86
C ILE A 234 -7.85 9.07 2.71
N TYR A 235 -8.28 7.90 3.18
CA TYR A 235 -7.53 7.03 4.07
C TYR A 235 -7.08 5.81 3.27
N PHE A 236 -5.79 5.48 3.37
CA PHE A 236 -5.18 4.42 2.59
C PHE A 236 -4.65 3.32 3.51
N LEU A 237 -5.18 2.11 3.36
CA LEU A 237 -4.69 0.92 4.04
C LEU A 237 -4.25 -0.11 3.00
N SER A 238 -2.94 -0.17 2.78
CA SER A 238 -2.30 -1.24 2.02
C SER A 238 -2.64 -2.62 2.56
N HIS A 239 -2.54 -3.63 1.69
CA HIS A 239 -2.77 -5.02 2.06
C HIS A 239 -1.93 -5.42 3.29
N VAL A 240 -2.63 -5.98 4.27
CA VAL A 240 -2.10 -6.74 5.41
C VAL A 240 -2.72 -8.12 5.33
N ARG A 241 -1.96 -9.18 5.58
CA ARG A 241 -2.54 -10.54 5.61
C ARG A 241 -3.82 -10.58 6.45
N ASP A 242 -4.94 -11.08 5.92
CA ASP A 242 -6.26 -10.87 6.52
C ASP A 242 -6.36 -11.37 7.97
N THR A 243 -5.88 -12.61 8.22
CA THR A 243 -5.79 -13.19 9.58
C THR A 243 -5.03 -12.31 10.58
N ARG A 244 -4.01 -11.58 10.12
CA ARG A 244 -3.27 -10.63 10.95
C ARG A 244 -4.10 -9.37 11.17
N LEU A 245 -4.66 -8.81 10.11
CA LEU A 245 -5.47 -7.59 10.19
C LEU A 245 -6.66 -7.79 11.12
N PHE A 246 -7.38 -8.90 11.00
CA PHE A 246 -8.47 -9.29 11.89
C PHE A 246 -8.03 -9.26 13.37
N ARG A 247 -6.89 -9.88 13.68
CA ARG A 247 -6.34 -9.88 15.05
C ARG A 247 -6.00 -8.48 15.53
N LEU A 248 -5.49 -7.60 14.67
CA LEU A 248 -5.17 -6.22 15.04
C LEU A 248 -6.43 -5.42 15.37
N PHE A 249 -7.48 -5.55 14.56
CA PHE A 249 -8.79 -4.96 14.87
C PHE A 249 -9.36 -5.48 16.19
N ALA A 250 -9.35 -6.81 16.39
CA ALA A 250 -9.81 -7.41 17.64
C ALA A 250 -9.01 -6.94 18.88
N GLN A 251 -7.77 -6.49 18.70
CA GLN A 251 -6.90 -5.97 19.76
C GLN A 251 -6.91 -4.44 19.84
N ASN A 252 -7.75 -3.73 19.09
CA ASN A 252 -7.77 -2.26 18.98
C ASN A 252 -6.40 -1.66 18.61
N ARG A 253 -5.68 -2.31 17.69
CA ARG A 253 -4.35 -1.89 17.18
C ARG A 253 -4.41 -1.34 15.76
N VAL A 254 -5.61 -1.00 15.29
CA VAL A 254 -5.83 -0.24 14.05
C VAL A 254 -6.61 1.01 14.44
N TYR A 255 -6.05 2.17 14.15
CA TYR A 255 -6.64 3.45 14.50
C TYR A 255 -6.74 4.33 13.25
N PHE A 256 -7.92 4.92 13.03
CA PHE A 256 -8.15 5.92 12.00
C PHE A 256 -8.20 7.29 12.67
N GLU A 257 -7.36 8.23 12.23
CA GLU A 257 -7.36 9.60 12.73
C GLU A 257 -8.52 10.38 12.11
N GLU A 258 -9.63 10.54 12.84
CA GLU A 258 -10.81 11.25 12.35
C GLU A 258 -10.48 12.68 11.90
N SER A 259 -11.06 13.07 10.77
CA SER A 259 -10.93 14.41 10.18
C SER A 259 -12.29 15.08 10.05
N ASP A 260 -12.35 16.38 10.33
CA ASP A 260 -13.53 17.22 10.10
C ASP A 260 -13.61 17.66 8.62
N CYS A 261 -13.76 16.68 7.73
CA CYS A 261 -13.90 16.87 6.29
C CYS A 261 -15.33 16.59 5.83
N ASP A 262 -15.72 17.16 4.69
CA ASP A 262 -17.07 17.00 4.14
C ASP A 262 -17.36 15.54 3.75
N ILE A 263 -16.34 14.83 3.28
CA ILE A 263 -16.40 13.43 2.86
C ILE A 263 -15.16 12.69 3.34
N SER A 264 -15.37 11.49 3.88
CA SER A 264 -14.30 10.55 4.23
C SER A 264 -14.38 9.29 3.37
N ILE A 265 -13.28 8.97 2.68
CA ILE A 265 -13.14 7.81 1.79
C ILE A 265 -12.08 6.87 2.38
N LEU A 266 -12.39 5.59 2.47
CA LEU A 266 -11.43 4.55 2.84
C LEU A 266 -11.08 3.71 1.61
N VAL A 267 -9.79 3.46 1.38
CA VAL A 267 -9.27 2.60 0.32
C VAL A 267 -8.53 1.43 0.97
N VAL A 268 -8.97 0.20 0.66
CA VAL A 268 -8.40 -1.05 1.22
C VAL A 268 -8.17 -2.10 0.14
N HIS A 269 -7.27 -3.03 0.41
CA HIS A 269 -7.04 -4.22 -0.40
C HIS A 269 -7.05 -5.46 0.51
N GLN A 270 -8.23 -6.05 0.73
CA GLN A 270 -8.47 -7.16 1.67
C GLN A 270 -9.61 -8.05 1.15
N ASN A 271 -9.70 -9.29 1.63
CA ASN A 271 -10.91 -10.07 1.45
C ASN A 271 -12.09 -9.36 2.11
N ARG A 272 -13.20 -9.22 1.37
CA ARG A 272 -14.46 -8.71 1.92
C ARG A 272 -15.31 -9.87 2.45
N ILE A 273 -15.34 -10.96 1.68
CA ILE A 273 -16.17 -12.12 1.97
C ILE A 273 -15.38 -13.10 2.84
N GLU A 274 -15.99 -13.52 3.95
CA GLU A 274 -15.44 -14.57 4.82
C GLU A 274 -15.44 -15.92 4.08
N ARG A 275 -14.29 -16.59 4.04
CA ARG A 275 -14.17 -17.94 3.46
C ARG A 275 -13.82 -18.97 4.53
N THR A 276 -12.88 -18.62 5.40
CA THR A 276 -12.30 -19.51 6.41
C THR A 276 -12.12 -18.80 7.75
N GLY A 277 -13.20 -18.31 8.36
CA GLY A 277 -13.23 -17.91 9.78
C GLY A 277 -12.11 -16.96 10.21
N ASN A 278 -12.35 -15.64 10.17
CA ASN A 278 -11.37 -14.57 10.47
C ASN A 278 -10.36 -14.26 9.34
N ASP A 279 -10.74 -14.47 8.08
CA ASP A 279 -9.90 -14.21 6.91
C ASP A 279 -10.40 -13.06 6.03
N ASN A 280 -11.22 -12.17 6.60
CA ASN A 280 -11.76 -11.00 5.93
C ASN A 280 -11.77 -9.75 6.82
N LEU A 281 -11.86 -8.59 6.17
CA LEU A 281 -12.17 -7.34 6.86
C LEU A 281 -13.69 -7.20 7.02
N SER A 282 -14.19 -7.53 8.20
CA SER A 282 -15.62 -7.35 8.51
C SER A 282 -16.03 -5.88 8.42
N MET A 283 -17.16 -5.62 7.76
CA MET A 283 -17.74 -4.28 7.63
C MET A 283 -18.13 -3.66 8.98
N ASP A 284 -18.32 -4.47 10.02
CA ASP A 284 -18.63 -3.99 11.36
C ASP A 284 -17.40 -3.40 12.08
N LEU A 285 -16.19 -3.72 11.61
CA LEU A 285 -14.94 -3.16 12.13
C LEU A 285 -14.59 -1.82 11.51
N ILE A 286 -15.23 -1.46 10.39
CA ILE A 286 -14.98 -0.19 9.69
C ILE A 286 -15.84 0.91 10.35
N PRO A 287 -15.22 2.02 10.80
CA PRO A 287 -15.93 3.15 11.41
C PRO A 287 -17.05 3.72 10.53
N GLU A 288 -18.14 4.16 11.17
CA GLU A 288 -19.32 4.70 10.46
C GLU A 288 -19.10 6.08 9.84
N PHE A 289 -18.01 6.79 10.17
CA PHE A 289 -17.73 8.11 9.61
C PHE A 289 -17.28 8.05 8.14
N PHE A 290 -16.86 6.88 7.64
CA PHE A 290 -16.55 6.69 6.22
C PHE A 290 -17.81 6.72 5.38
N ASN A 291 -17.86 7.59 4.38
CA ASN A 291 -18.99 7.69 3.46
C ASN A 291 -18.84 6.75 2.26
N LEU A 292 -17.61 6.51 1.80
CA LEU A 292 -17.28 5.60 0.71
C LEU A 292 -16.14 4.68 1.11
N ILE A 293 -16.27 3.39 0.84
CA ILE A 293 -15.25 2.38 1.08
C ILE A 293 -14.94 1.69 -0.24
N ILE A 294 -13.71 1.84 -0.72
CA ILE A 294 -13.19 1.28 -1.97
C ILE A 294 -12.40 0.02 -1.63
N PHE A 295 -12.89 -1.13 -2.09
CA PHE A 295 -12.26 -2.43 -1.96
C PHE A 295 -11.59 -2.85 -3.28
N GLY A 296 -10.29 -3.14 -3.19
CA GLY A 296 -9.59 -4.03 -4.12
C GLY A 296 -9.67 -5.50 -3.69
N HIS A 297 -8.81 -6.34 -4.27
CA HIS A 297 -8.62 -7.78 -4.01
C HIS A 297 -9.70 -8.69 -4.57
N GLU A 298 -10.98 -8.35 -4.36
CA GLU A 298 -12.08 -9.13 -4.92
C GLU A 298 -12.28 -8.78 -6.40
N HIS A 299 -12.27 -9.79 -7.28
CA HIS A 299 -12.25 -9.61 -8.73
C HIS A 299 -13.63 -9.43 -9.38
N ASP A 300 -14.71 -9.72 -8.65
CA ASP A 300 -16.08 -9.46 -9.09
C ASP A 300 -16.45 -8.00 -8.81
N PRO A 301 -16.93 -7.22 -9.79
CA PRO A 301 -17.32 -5.83 -9.56
C PRO A 301 -18.68 -5.75 -8.85
N LEU A 302 -18.74 -5.06 -7.71
CA LEU A 302 -19.95 -4.92 -6.92
C LEU A 302 -20.06 -3.53 -6.27
N ILE A 303 -21.26 -2.94 -6.29
CA ILE A 303 -21.58 -1.73 -5.52
C ILE A 303 -22.69 -2.10 -4.55
N MET A 304 -22.52 -1.76 -3.27
CA MET A 304 -23.52 -1.99 -2.24
C MET A 304 -23.69 -0.74 -1.38
N GLU A 305 -24.89 -0.61 -0.80
CA GLU A 305 -25.18 0.41 0.19
C GLU A 305 -25.34 -0.25 1.57
N ARG A 306 -24.72 0.37 2.59
CA ARG A 306 -24.85 -0.04 3.99
C ARG A 306 -25.05 1.20 4.86
N ARG A 307 -26.28 1.41 5.34
CA ARG A 307 -26.66 2.58 6.15
C ARG A 307 -26.30 3.89 5.42
N TYR A 308 -25.29 4.61 5.91
CA TYR A 308 -24.78 5.88 5.38
C TYR A 308 -23.46 5.71 4.60
N GLN A 309 -23.08 4.47 4.28
CA GLN A 309 -21.83 4.13 3.62
C GLN A 309 -22.12 3.45 2.27
N THR A 310 -21.45 3.90 1.22
CA THR A 310 -21.39 3.17 -0.04
C THR A 310 -20.13 2.31 -0.07
N ILE A 311 -20.25 1.08 -0.54
CA ILE A 311 -19.15 0.14 -0.70
C ILE A 311 -18.95 -0.09 -2.19
N LEU A 312 -17.77 0.24 -2.69
CA LEU A 312 -17.33 -0.02 -4.05
C LEU A 312 -16.30 -1.14 -4.03
N GLN A 313 -16.71 -2.35 -4.41
CA GLN A 313 -15.80 -3.43 -4.76
C GLN A 313 -15.48 -3.28 -6.25
N CYS A 314 -14.25 -2.85 -6.55
CA CYS A 314 -13.88 -2.45 -7.90
C CYS A 314 -13.96 -3.62 -8.90
N GLY A 315 -13.63 -4.83 -8.46
CA GLY A 315 -13.31 -5.91 -9.38
C GLY A 315 -11.95 -5.71 -10.04
N SER A 316 -11.49 -6.75 -10.73
CA SER A 316 -10.29 -6.71 -11.56
C SER A 316 -10.56 -6.13 -12.94
N THR A 317 -9.50 -5.70 -13.63
CA THR A 317 -9.62 -5.23 -15.02
C THR A 317 -9.29 -6.32 -16.04
N VAL A 318 -8.79 -7.47 -15.58
CA VAL A 318 -8.53 -8.65 -16.39
C VAL A 318 -8.90 -9.93 -15.63
N ARG A 319 -9.21 -11.00 -16.36
CA ARG A 319 -9.56 -12.30 -15.79
C ARG A 319 -8.31 -13.11 -15.46
N THR A 320 -7.97 -13.19 -14.18
CA THR A 320 -6.78 -13.90 -13.66
C THR A 320 -7.03 -15.39 -13.40
N SER A 321 -8.29 -15.83 -13.40
CA SER A 321 -8.65 -17.25 -13.24
C SER A 321 -9.97 -17.57 -13.95
N CYS A 322 -10.26 -18.86 -14.13
CA CYS A 322 -11.54 -19.34 -14.67
C CYS A 322 -12.48 -19.72 -13.51
N CYS A 323 -12.96 -18.72 -12.79
CA CYS A 323 -13.90 -18.88 -11.67
C CYS A 323 -15.10 -17.94 -11.80
N ASP A 324 -16.16 -18.18 -11.02
CA ASP A 324 -17.40 -17.40 -11.09
C ASP A 324 -17.19 -15.90 -10.79
N GLY A 325 -16.24 -15.56 -9.92
CA GLY A 325 -15.89 -14.16 -9.61
C GLY A 325 -15.23 -13.40 -10.77
N GLU A 326 -14.76 -14.11 -11.80
CA GLU A 326 -14.15 -13.52 -13.00
C GLU A 326 -15.13 -13.39 -14.17
N VAL A 327 -16.33 -13.96 -14.02
CA VAL A 327 -17.37 -13.94 -15.04
C VAL A 327 -17.99 -12.54 -15.13
N GLY A 328 -18.41 -12.17 -16.34
CA GLY A 328 -19.08 -10.91 -16.61
C GLY A 328 -18.15 -9.79 -17.04
N ASN A 329 -18.69 -8.58 -17.04
CA ASN A 329 -18.01 -7.38 -17.53
C ASN A 329 -17.07 -6.84 -16.46
N LYS A 330 -15.96 -6.24 -16.89
CA LYS A 330 -14.99 -5.57 -16.01
C LYS A 330 -15.14 -4.06 -16.14
N TYR A 331 -14.83 -3.35 -15.07
CA TYR A 331 -15.12 -1.92 -14.99
C TYR A 331 -13.96 -1.12 -14.39
N TYR A 332 -13.90 0.16 -14.77
CA TYR A 332 -13.31 1.22 -13.97
C TYR A 332 -14.40 2.23 -13.60
N TYR A 333 -14.14 3.08 -12.62
CA TYR A 333 -15.15 3.96 -12.08
C TYR A 333 -14.68 5.41 -12.11
N LYS A 334 -15.57 6.32 -12.49
CA LYS A 334 -15.35 7.76 -12.31
C LYS A 334 -16.29 8.26 -11.22
N LEU A 335 -15.72 8.81 -10.17
CA LEU A 335 -16.43 9.38 -9.04
C LEU A 335 -16.47 10.90 -9.17
N ASP A 336 -17.66 11.46 -9.33
CA ASP A 336 -17.91 12.90 -9.35
C ASP A 336 -18.37 13.40 -7.97
N ILE A 337 -17.51 14.13 -7.27
CA ILE A 337 -17.81 14.77 -5.99
C ILE A 337 -18.10 16.25 -6.21
N THR A 338 -19.33 16.65 -5.93
CA THR A 338 -19.80 18.04 -5.95
C THR A 338 -20.42 18.41 -4.61
N LEU A 339 -20.19 19.65 -4.19
CA LEU A 339 -20.95 20.28 -3.12
C LEU A 339 -22.36 20.54 -3.66
N LYS A 340 -23.38 19.82 -3.19
CA LYS A 340 -24.76 20.29 -3.25
C LYS A 340 -25.07 21.03 -1.96
N ASP A 341 -25.83 22.12 -2.03
CA ASP A 341 -26.21 22.95 -0.87
C ASP A 341 -26.92 22.16 0.26
N ASP A 342 -27.40 20.94 -0.02
CA ASP A 342 -27.99 20.01 0.95
C ASP A 342 -26.96 19.32 1.89
N LEU A 343 -25.66 19.47 1.66
CA LEU A 343 -24.60 18.84 2.47
C LEU A 343 -24.33 19.55 3.81
N ARG A 344 -24.85 20.77 4.00
CA ARG A 344 -24.58 21.57 5.22
C ARG A 344 -25.42 21.14 6.43
N LYS A 345 -26.36 20.20 6.29
CA LYS A 345 -27.16 19.69 7.41
C LYS A 345 -27.24 18.17 7.36
N SER A 346 -26.62 17.53 8.36
CA SER A 346 -26.50 16.09 8.61
C SER A 346 -25.46 15.37 7.73
N LYS A 347 -24.62 14.55 8.38
CA LYS A 347 -23.65 13.63 7.77
C LYS A 347 -24.27 13.01 6.51
N PHE A 348 -23.54 13.10 5.40
CA PHE A 348 -23.98 12.68 4.08
C PHE A 348 -24.78 11.37 4.09
N SER A 349 -26.06 11.45 3.72
CA SER A 349 -26.94 10.31 3.47
C SER A 349 -27.14 10.08 1.96
N GLY A 350 -26.23 10.59 1.12
CA GLY A 350 -26.35 10.53 -0.33
C GLY A 350 -25.75 9.25 -0.89
N ASN A 351 -26.48 8.62 -1.81
CA ASN A 351 -26.06 7.42 -2.51
C ASN A 351 -24.90 7.75 -3.48
N PHE A 352 -23.70 7.17 -3.30
CA PHE A 352 -22.59 7.38 -4.25
C PHE A 352 -22.80 6.65 -5.58
N ASN A 353 -23.71 5.68 -5.66
CA ASN A 353 -23.99 4.93 -6.89
C ASN A 353 -24.41 5.85 -8.04
N GLU A 354 -25.17 6.93 -7.77
CA GLU A 354 -25.54 7.92 -8.79
C GLU A 354 -24.35 8.78 -9.26
N LYS A 355 -23.29 8.86 -8.45
CA LYS A 355 -22.06 9.62 -8.72
C LYS A 355 -20.95 8.77 -9.31
N LEU A 356 -21.09 7.45 -9.29
CA LEU A 356 -20.15 6.48 -9.86
C LEU A 356 -20.58 6.14 -11.29
N ARG A 357 -19.85 6.67 -12.27
CA ARG A 357 -20.01 6.24 -13.66
C ARG A 357 -19.13 5.03 -13.90
N LYS A 358 -19.74 3.94 -14.36
CA LYS A 358 -19.03 2.75 -14.83
C LYS A 358 -18.52 2.99 -16.24
N GLY A 359 -17.22 2.86 -16.46
CA GLY A 359 -16.66 2.58 -17.77
C GLY A 359 -16.44 1.08 -17.88
N GLN A 360 -16.94 0.46 -18.94
CA GLN A 360 -16.67 -0.94 -19.22
C GLN A 360 -15.38 -1.03 -20.05
N ASN A 361 -14.48 -1.95 -19.65
CA ASN A 361 -13.33 -2.36 -20.45
C ASN A 361 -13.63 -3.66 -21.20
#